data_AF-A0A960XJV5-F1
#
_entry.id   AF-A0A960XJV5-F1
#
_cell.length_a   1.000
_cell.length_b   1.000
_cell.length_c   1.000
_cell.angle_alpha   90.00
_cell.angle_beta   90.00
_cell.angle_gamma   90.00
#
_symmetry.space_group_name_H-M   'P 1'
#
loop_
_entity.id
_entity.type
_entity.pdbx_description
1 polymer ?
#
loop_
_entity_poly.entity_id
_entity_poly.type
_entity_poly.pdbx_seq_one_letter_code
_entity_poly.pdbx_strand_id
1 'polypeptide(L)'
;MSSSLRIIRQVLAALETPRNVCIVGHVRPDGDCIGSQLALAHALKRAGKRVTVWNADPIPAKLAFLDPDGLLQRPARRRRFDCVIATDAANPERLGETGACIGSRRQLINIDHHQSNTRYGDVNWVEPASPSTGELIHQLCRRAGWAITPLMADLLFTAVSTDTGSFQY
;
A
#
# COMPACT_ATOMS: atom_id res chain seq x y z
N MET A 1 22.57 -2.50 13.72
CA MET A 1 21.32 -2.98 13.08
C MET A 1 21.01 -2.04 11.91
N SER A 2 20.77 -2.55 10.70
CA SER A 2 20.45 -1.72 9.53
C SER A 2 19.19 -0.85 9.77
N SER A 3 19.21 0.40 9.30
CA SER A 3 18.12 1.37 9.43
C SER A 3 16.78 0.79 8.91
N SER A 4 16.82 0.07 7.79
CA SER A 4 15.63 -0.53 7.17
C SER A 4 14.94 -1.58 8.06
N LEU A 5 15.69 -2.32 8.88
CA LEU A 5 15.08 -3.28 9.83
C LEU A 5 14.34 -2.59 10.98
N ARG A 6 14.77 -1.39 11.37
CA ARG A 6 14.12 -0.61 12.44
C ARG A 6 12.78 -0.08 11.96
N ILE A 7 12.72 0.48 10.76
CA ILE A 7 11.47 1.05 10.24
C ILE A 7 10.42 -0.02 9.94
N ILE A 8 10.80 -1.18 9.41
CA ILE A 8 9.86 -2.31 9.21
C ILE A 8 9.23 -2.73 10.55
N ARG A 9 10.03 -2.82 11.62
CA ARG A 9 9.50 -3.13 12.96
C ARG A 9 8.55 -2.05 13.47
N GLN A 10 8.81 -0.77 13.20
CA GLN A 10 7.89 0.31 13.56
C GLN A 10 6.57 0.21 12.79
N VAL A 11 6.61 -0.10 11.50
CA VAL A 11 5.41 -0.37 10.69
C VAL A 11 4.62 -1.55 11.26
N LEU A 12 5.29 -2.67 11.56
CA LEU A 12 4.62 -3.84 12.13
C LEU A 12 4.01 -3.56 13.50
N ALA A 13 4.72 -2.87 14.39
CA ALA A 13 4.20 -2.45 15.70
C ALA A 13 2.98 -1.52 15.56
N ALA A 14 3.03 -0.58 14.62
CA ALA A 14 1.91 0.28 14.27
C ALA A 14 0.69 -0.51 13.75
N LEU A 15 0.91 -1.68 13.15
CA LEU A 15 -0.14 -2.57 12.65
C LEU A 15 -0.60 -3.63 13.66
N GLU A 16 0.00 -3.78 14.84
CA GLU A 16 -0.41 -4.80 15.81
C GLU A 16 -1.83 -4.58 16.33
N THR A 17 -2.12 -3.37 16.83
CA THR A 17 -3.40 -3.04 17.49
C THR A 17 -4.55 -2.64 16.57
N PRO A 18 -4.36 -1.93 15.44
CA PRO A 18 -5.46 -1.51 14.57
C PRO A 18 -6.25 -2.70 14.04
N ARG A 19 -7.59 -2.65 14.06
CA ARG A 19 -8.43 -3.71 13.47
C ARG A 19 -9.13 -3.25 12.22
N ASN A 20 -9.42 -1.96 12.10
CA ASN A 20 -10.01 -1.35 10.91
C ASN A 20 -8.96 -0.55 10.12
N VAL A 21 -8.46 -1.14 9.04
CA VAL A 21 -7.39 -0.56 8.21
C VAL A 21 -7.95 -0.10 6.88
N CYS A 22 -7.53 1.08 6.44
CA CYS A 22 -7.73 1.52 5.06
C CYS A 22 -6.38 1.57 4.34
N ILE A 23 -6.33 1.03 3.12
CA ILE A 23 -5.17 1.13 2.24
C ILE A 23 -5.53 2.08 1.11
N VAL A 24 -4.67 3.04 0.82
CA VAL A 24 -4.88 4.08 -0.19
C VAL A 24 -3.66 4.22 -1.10
N GLY A 25 -3.89 4.62 -2.34
CA GLY A 25 -2.87 4.78 -3.38
C GLY A 25 -2.96 6.14 -4.06
N HIS A 26 -2.24 6.29 -5.17
CA HIS A 26 -2.21 7.54 -5.92
C HIS A 26 -3.28 7.63 -7.02
N VAL A 27 -3.62 8.87 -7.40
CA VAL A 27 -4.44 9.19 -8.60
C VAL A 27 -3.77 8.68 -9.88
N ARG A 28 -4.58 8.26 -10.85
CA ARG A 28 -4.13 7.54 -12.06
C ARG A 28 -3.22 6.36 -11.70
N PRO A 29 -3.73 5.38 -10.94
CA PRO A 29 -2.91 4.31 -10.40
C PRO A 29 -2.34 3.45 -11.52
N ASP A 30 -1.09 3.03 -11.35
CA ASP A 30 -0.41 2.09 -12.22
C ASP A 30 -0.30 0.68 -11.58
N GLY A 31 0.57 -0.16 -12.13
CA GLY A 31 0.74 -1.52 -11.67
C GLY A 31 1.38 -1.61 -10.28
N ASP A 32 2.28 -0.70 -9.91
CA ASP A 32 2.87 -0.69 -8.56
C ASP A 32 1.83 -0.28 -7.53
N CYS A 33 1.13 0.82 -7.78
CA CYS A 33 0.07 1.28 -6.90
C CYS A 33 -0.97 0.18 -6.66
N ILE A 34 -1.55 -0.40 -7.72
CA ILE A 34 -2.62 -1.40 -7.58
C ILE A 34 -2.08 -2.70 -6.99
N GLY A 35 -0.94 -3.19 -7.48
CA GLY A 35 -0.30 -4.41 -7.00
C GLY A 35 0.04 -4.33 -5.52
N SER A 36 0.68 -3.24 -5.09
CA SER A 36 1.03 -2.96 -3.70
C SER A 36 -0.21 -2.88 -2.79
N GLN A 37 -1.23 -2.13 -3.21
CA GLN A 37 -2.46 -1.98 -2.42
C GLN A 37 -3.16 -3.33 -2.19
N LEU A 38 -3.36 -4.10 -3.26
CA LEU A 38 -4.11 -5.36 -3.20
C LEU A 38 -3.31 -6.45 -2.50
N ALA A 39 -2.00 -6.57 -2.75
CA ALA A 39 -1.15 -7.55 -2.06
C ALA A 39 -1.16 -7.33 -0.55
N LEU A 40 -1.01 -6.07 -0.11
CA LEU A 40 -1.09 -5.70 1.30
C LEU A 40 -2.50 -5.98 1.86
N ALA A 41 -3.55 -5.72 1.09
CA ALA A 41 -4.92 -5.98 1.50
C ALA A 41 -5.16 -7.47 1.79
N HIS A 42 -4.71 -8.36 0.89
CA HIS A 42 -4.82 -9.80 1.09
C HIS A 42 -4.02 -10.27 2.30
N ALA A 43 -2.80 -9.75 2.50
CA ALA A 43 -1.98 -10.08 3.66
C ALA A 43 -2.67 -9.69 4.98
N LEU A 44 -3.15 -8.44 5.07
CA LEU A 44 -3.80 -7.92 6.28
C LEU A 44 -5.14 -8.60 6.57
N LYS A 45 -5.93 -8.93 5.54
CA LYS A 45 -7.16 -9.73 5.72
C LYS A 45 -6.85 -11.10 6.31
N ARG A 46 -5.81 -11.79 5.80
CA ARG A 46 -5.34 -13.08 6.34
C ARG A 46 -4.80 -12.96 7.76
N ALA A 47 -4.23 -11.81 8.11
CA ALA A 47 -3.84 -11.46 9.48
C ALA A 47 -5.02 -11.05 10.39
N GLY A 48 -6.27 -11.22 9.94
CA GLY A 48 -7.48 -10.97 10.75
C GLY A 48 -7.91 -9.50 10.83
N LYS A 49 -7.36 -8.62 9.98
CA LYS A 49 -7.77 -7.21 9.91
C LYS A 49 -9.03 -7.05 9.05
N ARG A 50 -9.88 -6.09 9.40
CA ARG A 50 -10.89 -5.56 8.47
C ARG A 50 -10.21 -4.53 7.58
N VAL A 51 -10.20 -4.79 6.28
CA VAL A 51 -9.46 -3.97 5.30
C VAL A 51 -10.41 -3.34 4.30
N THR A 52 -10.27 -2.03 4.12
CA THR A 52 -10.89 -1.25 3.03
C THR A 52 -9.78 -0.79 2.08
N VAL A 53 -9.94 -1.02 0.77
CA VAL A 53 -8.97 -0.54 -0.23
C VAL A 53 -9.63 0.58 -1.03
N TRP A 54 -9.05 1.78 -0.96
CA TRP A 54 -9.58 2.94 -1.65
C TRP A 54 -8.60 3.51 -2.65
N ASN A 55 -9.13 3.97 -3.77
CA ASN A 55 -8.38 4.82 -4.67
C ASN A 55 -9.30 5.86 -5.30
N ALA A 56 -8.78 7.06 -5.55
CA ALA A 56 -9.55 8.16 -6.12
C ALA A 56 -9.99 7.83 -7.55
N ASP A 57 -9.05 7.33 -8.35
CA ASP A 57 -9.30 6.88 -9.72
C ASP A 57 -9.48 5.36 -9.76
N PRO A 58 -10.34 4.84 -10.66
CA PRO A 58 -10.57 3.42 -10.80
C PRO A 58 -9.34 2.69 -11.37
N ILE A 59 -9.34 1.36 -11.25
CA ILE A 59 -8.35 0.50 -11.90
C ILE A 59 -8.43 0.70 -13.43
N PRO A 60 -7.30 0.95 -14.13
CA PRO A 60 -7.28 0.97 -15.59
C PRO A 60 -7.72 -0.38 -16.16
N ALA A 61 -8.52 -0.38 -17.23
CA ALA A 61 -9.07 -1.62 -17.82
C ALA A 61 -8.02 -2.71 -18.09
N LYS A 62 -6.82 -2.32 -18.54
CA LYS A 62 -5.70 -3.26 -18.79
C LYS A 62 -5.16 -3.96 -17.53
N LEU A 63 -5.45 -3.42 -16.34
CA LEU A 63 -5.04 -3.94 -15.03
C LEU A 63 -6.22 -4.54 -14.25
N ALA A 64 -7.43 -4.59 -14.82
CA ALA A 64 -8.63 -5.08 -14.13
C ALA A 64 -8.48 -6.53 -13.64
N PHE A 65 -7.64 -7.33 -14.29
CA PHE A 65 -7.32 -8.70 -13.89
C PHE A 65 -6.64 -8.81 -12.51
N LEU A 66 -6.05 -7.72 -12.01
CA LEU A 66 -5.41 -7.69 -10.69
C LEU A 66 -6.42 -7.72 -9.53
N ASP A 67 -7.67 -7.32 -9.75
CA ASP A 67 -8.70 -7.25 -8.70
C ASP A 67 -9.90 -8.15 -8.99
N PRO A 68 -9.71 -9.49 -9.03
CA PRO A 68 -10.79 -10.43 -9.35
C PRO A 68 -11.95 -10.38 -8.34
N ASP A 69 -11.68 -9.93 -7.11
CA ASP A 69 -12.64 -9.85 -6.02
C ASP A 69 -13.31 -8.46 -5.90
N GLY A 70 -12.92 -7.49 -6.73
CA GLY A 70 -13.46 -6.12 -6.69
C GLY A 70 -13.22 -5.40 -5.35
N LEU A 71 -12.05 -5.57 -4.75
CA LEU A 71 -11.70 -5.00 -3.45
C LEU A 71 -11.47 -3.49 -3.50
N LEU A 72 -10.87 -2.99 -4.59
CA LEU A 72 -10.60 -1.57 -4.76
C LEU A 72 -11.90 -0.85 -5.11
N GLN A 73 -12.24 0.11 -4.27
CA GLN A 73 -13.48 0.89 -4.41
C GLN A 73 -13.18 2.38 -4.31
N ARG A 74 -14.13 3.21 -4.78
CA ARG A 74 -14.05 4.66 -4.60
C ARG A 74 -14.13 5.05 -3.12
N PRO A 75 -13.48 6.14 -2.70
CA PRO A 75 -13.51 6.58 -1.32
C PRO A 75 -14.92 7.06 -0.92
N ALA A 76 -15.27 6.83 0.35
CA ALA A 76 -16.54 7.28 0.90
C ALA A 76 -16.32 8.23 2.09
N ARG A 77 -17.15 9.27 2.21
CA ARG A 77 -17.06 10.22 3.32
C ARG A 77 -17.56 9.60 4.64
N ARG A 78 -17.17 10.22 5.76
CA ARG A 78 -17.64 9.91 7.13
C ARG A 78 -17.29 8.49 7.63
N ARG A 79 -16.27 7.85 7.04
CA ARG A 79 -15.72 6.59 7.55
C ARG A 79 -14.63 6.90 8.58
N ARG A 80 -14.43 5.97 9.53
CA ARG A 80 -13.38 6.07 10.55
C ARG A 80 -12.46 4.87 10.45
N PHE A 81 -11.14 5.10 10.51
CA PHE A 81 -10.14 4.04 10.47
C PHE A 81 -9.22 4.11 11.68
N ASP A 82 -8.80 2.95 12.17
CA ASP A 82 -7.79 2.87 13.21
C ASP A 82 -6.42 3.20 12.61
N CYS A 83 -6.15 2.71 11.40
CA CYS A 83 -4.93 2.98 10.67
C CYS A 83 -5.25 3.15 9.18
N VAL A 84 -4.58 4.12 8.55
CA VAL A 84 -4.56 4.29 7.11
C VAL A 84 -3.15 4.02 6.63
N ILE A 85 -2.99 3.26 5.56
CA ILE A 85 -1.70 2.98 4.93
C ILE A 85 -1.74 3.56 3.52
N ALA A 86 -0.95 4.60 3.28
CA ALA A 86 -0.74 5.16 1.94
C ALA A 86 0.46 4.46 1.29
N THR A 87 0.18 3.69 0.25
CA THR A 87 1.19 3.00 -0.55
C THR A 87 1.43 3.76 -1.85
N ASP A 88 2.68 3.88 -2.26
CA ASP A 88 3.05 4.38 -3.59
C ASP A 88 2.55 5.80 -3.89
N ALA A 89 2.58 6.66 -2.88
CA ALA A 89 2.13 8.05 -3.00
C ALA A 89 3.13 8.97 -2.31
N ALA A 90 3.90 9.71 -3.12
CA ALA A 90 4.98 10.59 -2.67
C ALA A 90 4.52 11.77 -1.80
N ASN A 91 3.28 12.23 -1.97
CA ASN A 91 2.75 13.36 -1.22
C ASN A 91 1.23 13.26 -1.06
N PRO A 92 0.63 14.02 -0.13
CA PRO A 92 -0.82 13.98 0.11
C PRO A 92 -1.66 14.33 -1.12
N GLU A 93 -1.16 15.21 -1.99
CA GLU A 93 -1.86 15.63 -3.21
C GLU A 93 -2.08 14.45 -4.17
N ARG A 94 -1.13 13.51 -4.22
CA ARG A 94 -1.26 12.27 -5.01
C ARG A 94 -2.40 11.38 -4.56
N LEU A 95 -2.91 11.50 -3.33
CA LEU A 95 -4.07 10.72 -2.87
C LEU A 95 -5.41 11.18 -3.48
N GLY A 96 -5.43 12.37 -4.11
CA GLY A 96 -6.65 12.94 -4.68
C GLY A 96 -7.78 13.09 -3.66
N GLU A 97 -9.03 12.82 -4.07
CA GLU A 97 -10.19 12.91 -3.18
C GLU A 97 -10.15 11.94 -2.00
N THR A 98 -9.37 10.86 -2.11
CA THR A 98 -9.18 9.89 -1.01
C THR A 98 -8.58 10.57 0.21
N GLY A 99 -7.66 11.52 0.01
CA GLY A 99 -7.01 12.28 1.09
C GLY A 99 -8.01 12.97 2.02
N ALA A 100 -9.08 13.55 1.46
CA ALA A 100 -10.15 14.18 2.24
C ALA A 100 -11.04 13.15 2.97
N CYS A 101 -11.20 11.95 2.41
CA CYS A 101 -12.04 10.88 2.97
C CYS A 101 -11.37 10.13 4.13
N ILE A 102 -10.04 10.18 4.23
CA ILE A 102 -9.28 9.52 5.30
C ILE A 102 -8.95 10.43 6.49
N GLY A 103 -9.55 11.63 6.56
CA GLY A 103 -9.27 12.61 7.62
C GLY A 103 -9.61 12.09 9.03
N SER A 104 -10.63 11.24 9.17
CA SER A 104 -10.98 10.61 10.45
C SER A 104 -10.22 9.29 10.64
N ARG A 105 -8.91 9.38 10.89
CA ARG A 105 -8.03 8.24 11.18
C ARG A 105 -7.27 8.46 12.50
N ARG A 106 -6.81 7.40 13.15
CA ARG A 106 -5.92 7.53 14.33
C ARG A 106 -4.43 7.56 13.97
N GLN A 107 -4.07 6.92 12.86
CA GLN A 107 -2.69 6.84 12.40
C GLN A 107 -2.64 6.77 10.87
N LEU A 108 -1.59 7.34 10.28
CA LEU A 108 -1.20 7.23 8.89
C LEU A 108 0.20 6.64 8.77
N ILE A 109 0.30 5.53 8.04
CA ILE A 109 1.57 4.94 7.62
C ILE A 109 1.76 5.27 6.14
N ASN A 110 2.94 5.75 5.76
CA ASN A 110 3.30 5.93 4.35
C ASN A 110 4.43 4.97 3.99
N ILE A 111 4.18 4.11 3.00
CA ILE A 111 5.13 3.13 2.45
C ILE A 111 5.34 3.48 0.99
N ASP A 112 6.55 3.84 0.61
CA ASP A 112 6.83 4.37 -0.73
C ASP A 112 8.31 4.19 -1.09
N HIS A 113 8.62 4.23 -2.38
CA HIS A 113 9.98 4.19 -2.91
C HIS A 113 10.33 5.48 -3.70
N HIS A 114 9.41 6.43 -3.86
CA HIS A 114 9.74 7.67 -4.57
C HIS A 114 10.77 8.53 -3.80
N GLN A 115 11.85 8.93 -4.48
CA GLN A 115 12.84 9.87 -3.91
C GLN A 115 12.22 11.22 -3.53
N SER A 116 11.19 11.65 -4.26
CA SER A 116 10.45 12.90 -4.05
C SER A 116 9.47 12.86 -2.88
N ASN A 117 9.37 11.73 -2.16
CA ASN A 117 8.40 11.56 -1.10
C ASN A 117 8.60 12.56 0.07
N THR A 118 7.50 13.14 0.52
CA THR A 118 7.44 14.23 1.52
C THR A 118 7.34 13.75 2.98
N ARG A 119 7.25 12.44 3.21
CA ARG A 119 7.19 11.78 4.53
C ARG A 119 6.03 12.30 5.39
N TYR A 120 4.84 12.34 4.81
CA TYR A 120 3.64 12.96 5.38
C TYR A 120 2.83 12.05 6.33
N GLY A 121 3.26 10.80 6.55
CA GLY A 121 2.67 9.89 7.53
C GLY A 121 3.17 10.13 8.95
N ASP A 122 2.49 9.54 9.93
CA ASP A 122 2.99 9.42 11.31
C ASP A 122 4.15 8.42 11.38
N VAL A 123 4.12 7.40 10.52
CA VAL A 123 5.22 6.44 10.27
C VAL A 123 5.53 6.44 8.78
N ASN A 124 6.80 6.64 8.42
CA ASN A 124 7.22 6.77 7.02
C ASN A 124 8.31 5.74 6.70
N TRP A 125 7.95 4.70 5.97
CA TRP A 125 8.91 3.79 5.36
C TRP A 125 9.12 4.16 3.90
N VAL A 126 10.12 5.00 3.68
CA VAL A 126 10.50 5.50 2.34
C VAL A 126 11.89 4.99 1.99
N GLU A 127 11.99 4.18 0.95
CA GLU A 127 13.23 3.52 0.51
C GLU A 127 13.48 3.71 -0.99
N PRO A 128 14.14 4.82 -1.40
CA PRO A 128 14.34 5.12 -2.82
C PRO A 128 15.27 4.19 -3.58
N ALA A 129 16.04 3.36 -2.88
CA ALA A 129 16.82 2.30 -3.50
C ALA A 129 15.97 1.07 -3.87
N SER A 130 14.69 1.02 -3.45
CA SER A 130 13.78 -0.06 -3.79
C SER A 130 13.20 0.15 -5.19
N PRO A 131 13.11 -0.91 -6.02
CA PRO A 131 12.63 -0.79 -7.39
C PRO A 131 11.12 -0.56 -7.52
N SER A 132 10.36 -0.73 -6.44
CA SER A 132 8.91 -0.49 -6.39
C SER A 132 8.44 -0.50 -4.94
N THR A 133 7.27 0.07 -4.67
CA THR A 133 6.53 -0.14 -3.43
C THR A 133 6.17 -1.63 -3.25
N GLY A 134 5.92 -2.37 -4.33
CA GLY A 134 5.62 -3.80 -4.30
C GLY A 134 6.71 -4.62 -3.61
N GLU A 135 7.98 -4.30 -3.88
CA GLU A 135 9.13 -4.93 -3.21
C GLU A 135 9.12 -4.64 -1.70
N LEU A 136 8.74 -3.43 -1.28
CA LEU A 136 8.59 -3.10 0.15
C LEU A 136 7.45 -3.90 0.80
N ILE A 137 6.31 -4.07 0.12
CA ILE A 137 5.20 -4.90 0.62
C ILE A 137 5.62 -6.37 0.73
N HIS A 138 6.39 -6.88 -0.23
CA HIS A 138 6.96 -8.21 -0.16
C HIS A 138 7.87 -8.37 1.07
N GLN A 139 8.78 -7.43 1.31
CA GLN A 139 9.65 -7.41 2.50
C GLN A 139 8.86 -7.34 3.81
N LEU A 140 7.77 -6.56 3.84
CA LEU A 140 6.89 -6.48 5.00
C LEU A 140 6.27 -7.85 5.32
N CYS A 141 5.69 -8.50 4.31
CA CYS A 141 5.06 -9.82 4.45
C CYS A 141 6.09 -10.84 4.97
N ARG A 142 7.27 -10.88 4.36
CA ARG A 142 8.36 -11.76 4.80
C ARG A 142 8.76 -11.51 6.24
N ARG A 143 8.88 -10.24 6.65
CA ARG A 143 9.32 -9.90 8.00
C ARG A 143 8.25 -10.18 9.07
N ALA A 144 6.98 -10.08 8.70
CA ALA A 144 5.84 -10.40 9.52
C ALA A 144 5.56 -11.91 9.62
N GLY A 145 6.15 -12.73 8.74
CA GLY A 145 5.84 -14.14 8.61
C GLY A 145 4.47 -14.39 7.96
N TRP A 146 3.93 -13.42 7.20
CA TRP A 146 2.67 -13.58 6.48
C TRP A 146 2.90 -14.39 5.22
N ALA A 147 2.13 -15.47 5.06
CA ALA A 147 2.19 -16.32 3.88
C ALA A 147 1.75 -15.56 2.62
N ILE A 148 2.56 -15.65 1.57
CA ILE A 148 2.27 -15.07 0.25
C ILE A 148 1.57 -16.14 -0.58
N THR A 149 0.35 -15.85 -1.03
CA THR A 149 -0.43 -16.73 -1.91
C THR A 149 -0.04 -16.53 -3.37
N PRO A 150 -0.42 -17.43 -4.29
CA PRO A 150 -0.23 -17.21 -5.73
C PRO A 150 -0.78 -15.87 -6.22
N LEU A 151 -2.02 -15.51 -5.85
CA LEU A 151 -2.60 -14.20 -6.18
C LEU A 151 -1.75 -13.03 -5.66
N MET A 152 -1.23 -13.10 -4.42
CA MET A 152 -0.37 -12.06 -3.87
C MET A 152 0.96 -11.99 -4.63
N ALA A 153 1.50 -13.14 -5.06
CA ALA A 153 2.72 -13.19 -5.85
C ALA A 153 2.51 -12.52 -7.22
N ASP A 154 1.37 -12.75 -7.90
CA ASP A 154 1.04 -12.10 -9.17
C ASP A 154 0.90 -10.57 -9.01
N LEU A 155 0.28 -10.12 -7.92
CA LEU A 155 0.13 -8.70 -7.56
C LEU A 155 1.49 -8.03 -7.32
N LEU A 156 2.33 -8.66 -6.48
CA LEU A 156 3.68 -8.16 -6.17
C LEU A 156 4.60 -8.20 -7.39
N PHE A 157 4.51 -9.25 -8.20
CA PHE A 157 5.26 -9.35 -9.45
C PHE A 157 4.85 -8.27 -10.43
N THR A 158 3.54 -8.03 -10.59
CA THR A 158 3.06 -6.97 -11.48
C THR A 158 3.61 -5.62 -11.04
N ALA A 159 3.57 -5.31 -9.75
CA ALA A 159 4.12 -4.07 -9.20
C ALA A 159 5.59 -3.87 -9.60
N VAL A 160 6.45 -4.83 -9.24
CA VAL A 160 7.89 -4.77 -9.57
C VAL A 160 8.11 -4.72 -11.08
N SER A 161 7.40 -5.55 -11.85
CA SER A 161 7.57 -5.63 -13.30
C SER A 161 7.20 -4.31 -13.98
N THR A 162 6.07 -3.68 -13.62
CA THR A 162 5.66 -2.43 -14.26
C THR A 162 6.58 -1.27 -13.94
N ASP A 163 7.09 -1.23 -12.70
CA ASP A 163 7.87 -0.12 -12.18
C ASP A 163 9.38 -0.25 -12.44
N THR A 164 9.78 -1.36 -13.07
CA THR A 164 11.12 -1.59 -13.61
C THR A 164 11.10 -1.75 -15.14
N GLY A 165 9.95 -1.52 -15.77
CA GLY A 165 9.79 -1.63 -17.23
C GLY A 165 10.06 -3.03 -17.74
N SER A 166 9.59 -4.01 -16.97
CA SER A 166 9.94 -5.42 -17.11
C SER A 166 11.44 -5.67 -16.91
N PHE A 167 12.00 -5.15 -15.82
CA PHE A 167 13.38 -5.37 -15.37
C PHE A 167 14.46 -4.81 -16.31
N GLN A 168 14.15 -3.69 -16.97
CA GLN A 168 15.05 -3.06 -17.96
C GLN A 168 15.83 -1.87 -17.41
N TYR A 169 15.44 -1.32 -16.26
CA TYR A 169 16.07 -0.14 -15.64
C TYR A 169 16.24 -0.28 -14.14
#